data_AF-A0A9E5FHL0-F1
#
_entry.id   AF-A0A9E5FHL0-F1
#
_cell.length_a   1.000
_cell.length_b   1.000
_cell.length_c   1.000
_cell.angle_alpha   90.00
_cell.angle_beta   90.00
_cell.angle_gamma   90.00
#
_symmetry.space_group_name_H-M   'P 1'
#
loop_
_entity.id
_entity.type
_entity.pdbx_description
1 polymer ?
#
loop_
_entity_poly.entity_id
_entity_poly.type
_entity_poly.pdbx_seq_one_letter_code
_entity_poly.pdbx_strand_id
1 'polypeptide(L)'
;DSAGNVSLGKGSSYIVELDGTTPGTGYSQVIGTNITLGSTLALTTSTGFNPQVGEKFTIVFNNGTNRVNGTFAGLPENATVSLGVLRFHITYKGGPDGNNVVLTAINNVPTPSGPIVTAPFSLAPGSVVTSIGGGVVEITTQNGRVQQIVPFAGFTGLLSVNAIDRTGEGIADGLLVAVASPGAAPHIMVIDAATGRAALSFYAFDPGFLGGLSVSSGLSAIGATNTAVIVAGAGAGAQPSVSVFNAVTGRFINQFYAFAPQYNGGVNVAMSNPDATGQSIVVVGAKTVAHVVAFDLNQTNRPVASFLAFGANIIGANVSVGDLDSDGTNNIVVGAGAGGAPSVAIYSSRGQKEEEFLAYAPGFRGGVNVGLTDFDKDGLLEVATGSAGGAPGTLFIFDNPTDVIFSAFQTSFATNLMIGTNLTLEVQQPA
;
A
#
# COMPACT_ATOMS: atom_id res chain seq x y z
N ASP A 1 -25.93 24.72 -15.25
CA ASP A 1 -25.28 26.03 -15.41
C ASP A 1 -23.86 25.86 -15.90
N SER A 2 -23.53 26.40 -17.07
CA SER A 2 -22.14 26.47 -17.54
C SER A 2 -21.43 27.61 -16.81
N ALA A 3 -20.72 27.29 -15.73
CA ALA A 3 -19.96 28.28 -14.99
C ALA A 3 -18.86 28.90 -15.90
N GLY A 4 -18.80 30.23 -15.93
CA GLY A 4 -17.84 30.97 -16.73
C GLY A 4 -16.40 30.85 -16.21
N ASN A 5 -15.53 31.74 -16.69
CA ASN A 5 -14.16 31.83 -16.20
C ASN A 5 -14.13 32.28 -14.74
N VAL A 6 -13.28 31.66 -13.93
CA VAL A 6 -13.09 31.99 -12.51
C VAL A 6 -11.65 32.43 -12.29
N SER A 7 -11.46 33.58 -11.65
CA SER A 7 -10.15 34.09 -11.26
C SER A 7 -10.13 34.40 -9.77
N LEU A 8 -9.34 33.64 -9.01
CA LEU A 8 -9.08 33.86 -7.59
C LEU A 8 -7.70 34.47 -7.44
N GLY A 9 -7.59 35.77 -7.71
CA GLY A 9 -6.32 36.50 -7.87
C GLY A 9 -5.54 36.76 -6.57
N LYS A 10 -4.30 37.24 -6.72
CA LYS A 10 -3.44 37.60 -5.59
C LYS A 10 -4.07 38.72 -4.74
N GLY A 11 -3.93 38.61 -3.42
CA GLY A 11 -4.46 39.59 -2.46
C GLY A 11 -5.90 39.33 -1.99
N SER A 12 -6.58 38.31 -2.53
CA SER A 12 -7.84 37.81 -1.99
C SER A 12 -7.65 36.52 -1.17
N SER A 13 -8.71 36.11 -0.48
CA SER A 13 -8.78 34.84 0.23
C SER A 13 -9.98 34.04 -0.27
N TYR A 14 -9.75 32.79 -0.62
CA TYR A 14 -10.80 31.81 -0.86
C TYR A 14 -11.00 31.01 0.43
N ILE A 15 -12.19 31.13 1.01
CA ILE A 15 -12.57 30.43 2.23
C ILE A 15 -13.40 29.22 1.83
N VAL A 16 -12.97 28.03 2.27
CA VAL A 16 -13.70 26.78 2.12
C VAL A 16 -14.26 26.38 3.47
N GLU A 17 -15.59 26.39 3.59
CA GLU A 17 -16.27 25.77 4.72
C GLU A 17 -16.36 24.26 4.50
N LEU A 18 -15.95 23.46 5.49
CA LEU A 18 -15.97 22.00 5.52
C LEU A 18 -16.84 21.52 6.69
N ASP A 19 -18.09 21.18 6.42
CA ASP A 19 -19.08 20.73 7.41
C ASP A 19 -19.74 19.39 7.07
N GLY A 20 -19.28 18.74 6.00
CA GLY A 20 -19.79 17.47 5.50
C GLY A 20 -19.13 17.10 4.17
N THR A 21 -19.59 15.99 3.60
CA THR A 21 -18.93 15.31 2.47
C THR A 21 -19.54 15.67 1.11
N THR A 22 -20.66 16.39 1.10
CA THR A 22 -21.42 16.71 -0.11
C THR A 22 -21.04 18.11 -0.63
N PRO A 23 -20.62 18.27 -1.90
CA PRO A 23 -20.34 19.59 -2.46
C PRO A 23 -21.57 20.51 -2.43
N GLY A 24 -21.37 21.78 -2.04
CA GLY A 24 -22.39 22.83 -1.99
C GLY A 24 -23.28 22.83 -0.73
N THR A 25 -23.52 21.67 -0.10
CA THR A 25 -24.34 21.55 1.12
C THR A 25 -23.55 21.14 2.36
N GLY A 26 -22.54 20.28 2.19
CA GLY A 26 -21.60 19.88 3.22
C GLY A 26 -20.30 20.67 3.15
N TYR A 27 -19.85 21.07 1.97
CA TYR A 27 -18.68 21.92 1.84
C TYR A 27 -18.76 22.93 0.71
N SER A 28 -18.02 24.04 0.85
CA SER A 28 -17.93 25.09 -0.16
C SER A 28 -17.13 24.61 -1.38
N GLN A 29 -17.72 24.75 -2.57
CA GLN A 29 -17.06 24.41 -3.83
C GLN A 29 -17.23 25.57 -4.82
N VAL A 30 -16.15 25.86 -5.56
CA VAL A 30 -16.20 26.76 -6.72
C VAL A 30 -16.21 25.93 -8.00
N ILE A 31 -17.08 26.31 -8.94
CA ILE A 31 -17.24 25.65 -10.24
C ILE A 31 -16.90 26.66 -11.34
N GLY A 32 -16.12 26.24 -12.35
CA GLY A 32 -15.73 27.08 -13.49
C GLY A 32 -15.23 26.26 -14.68
N THR A 33 -14.92 26.92 -15.79
CA THR A 33 -14.40 26.29 -17.03
C THR A 33 -13.00 26.75 -17.42
N ASN A 34 -12.53 27.88 -16.88
CA ASN A 34 -11.13 28.27 -16.89
C ASN A 34 -10.80 28.85 -15.52
N ILE A 35 -9.95 28.16 -14.76
CA ILE A 35 -9.59 28.55 -13.39
C ILE A 35 -8.20 29.18 -13.39
N THR A 36 -8.07 30.36 -12.79
CA THR A 36 -6.77 30.97 -12.45
C THR A 36 -6.67 31.21 -10.95
N LEU A 37 -5.60 30.71 -10.32
CA LEU A 37 -5.35 30.80 -8.89
C LEU A 37 -4.13 31.66 -8.56
N GLY A 38 -4.26 32.44 -7.50
CA GLY A 38 -3.19 33.19 -6.84
C GLY A 38 -3.58 33.75 -5.46
N SER A 39 -4.84 33.55 -5.04
CA SER A 39 -5.37 33.89 -3.72
C SER A 39 -4.79 33.00 -2.61
N THR A 40 -4.98 33.41 -1.36
CA THR A 40 -4.75 32.51 -0.20
C THR A 40 -5.93 31.55 -0.03
N LEU A 41 -5.69 30.34 0.46
CA LEU A 41 -6.72 29.38 0.85
C LEU A 41 -6.86 29.34 2.37
N ALA A 42 -8.08 29.43 2.87
CA ALA A 42 -8.41 29.25 4.27
C ALA A 42 -9.53 28.23 4.44
N LEU A 43 -9.45 27.39 5.47
CA LEU A 43 -10.49 26.42 5.81
C LEU A 43 -11.23 26.87 7.06
N THR A 44 -12.54 26.64 7.09
CA THR A 44 -13.41 26.86 8.25
C THR A 44 -14.36 25.68 8.46
N THR A 45 -14.91 25.53 9.66
CA THR A 45 -16.02 24.61 9.96
C THR A 45 -16.95 25.27 10.97
N SER A 46 -18.24 25.03 10.83
CA SER A 46 -19.28 25.46 11.76
C SER A 46 -19.81 24.33 12.64
N THR A 47 -19.63 23.06 12.25
CA THR A 47 -20.23 21.89 12.91
C THR A 47 -19.23 20.98 13.64
N GLY A 48 -17.93 21.27 13.59
CA GLY A 48 -16.90 20.42 14.19
C GLY A 48 -16.69 19.12 13.38
N PHE A 49 -16.87 19.21 12.07
CA PHE A 49 -16.73 18.10 11.14
C PHE A 49 -15.34 17.45 11.23
N ASN A 50 -15.32 16.11 11.31
CA ASN A 50 -14.11 15.31 11.40
C ASN A 50 -14.07 14.32 10.22
N PRO A 51 -13.46 14.70 9.08
CA PRO A 51 -13.39 13.85 7.91
C PRO A 51 -12.57 12.59 8.17
N GLN A 52 -12.88 11.53 7.44
CA GLN A 52 -12.08 10.31 7.50
C GLN A 52 -10.76 10.51 6.76
N VAL A 53 -9.69 9.87 7.24
CA VAL A 53 -8.42 9.86 6.52
C VAL A 53 -8.63 9.20 5.14
N GLY A 54 -8.07 9.81 4.11
CA GLY A 54 -8.25 9.47 2.70
C GLY A 54 -9.46 10.16 2.05
N GLU A 55 -10.31 10.84 2.81
CA GLU A 55 -11.50 11.51 2.27
C GLU A 55 -11.12 12.73 1.40
N LYS A 56 -11.70 12.79 0.20
CA LYS A 56 -11.36 13.77 -0.85
C LYS A 56 -12.44 14.83 -0.98
N PHE A 57 -12.05 16.11 -1.02
CA PHE A 57 -12.92 17.28 -1.16
C PHE A 57 -12.51 18.08 -2.38
N THR A 58 -13.31 18.02 -3.45
CA THR A 58 -13.07 18.82 -4.65
C THR A 58 -13.51 20.27 -4.41
N ILE A 59 -12.60 21.11 -3.93
CA ILE A 59 -12.88 22.51 -3.58
C ILE A 59 -12.95 23.42 -4.79
N VAL A 60 -12.27 23.06 -5.89
CA VAL A 60 -12.43 23.71 -7.19
C VAL A 60 -12.71 22.66 -8.24
N PHE A 61 -13.92 22.67 -8.78
CA PHE A 61 -14.34 21.84 -9.89
C PHE A 61 -14.18 22.60 -11.21
N ASN A 62 -13.17 22.22 -11.97
CA ASN A 62 -12.90 22.77 -13.28
C ASN A 62 -13.53 21.87 -14.35
N ASN A 63 -14.70 22.27 -14.81
CA ASN A 63 -15.45 21.57 -15.85
C ASN A 63 -14.97 21.92 -17.28
N GLY A 64 -13.79 22.54 -17.39
CA GLY A 64 -13.13 22.81 -18.65
C GLY A 64 -12.07 21.77 -19.00
N THR A 65 -11.54 21.85 -20.22
CA THR A 65 -10.49 20.94 -20.70
C THR A 65 -9.08 21.35 -20.28
N ASN A 66 -8.89 22.62 -19.91
CA ASN A 66 -7.59 23.14 -19.51
C ASN A 66 -7.37 22.95 -18.01
N ARG A 67 -6.15 22.58 -17.62
CA ARG A 67 -5.74 22.54 -16.21
C ARG A 67 -5.89 23.90 -15.53
N VAL A 68 -6.08 23.84 -14.21
CA VAL A 68 -6.02 25.02 -13.34
C VAL A 68 -4.69 25.74 -13.56
N ASN A 69 -4.76 27.05 -13.81
CA ASN A 69 -3.59 27.88 -14.01
C ASN A 69 -3.15 28.51 -12.68
N GLY A 70 -1.93 28.21 -12.22
CA GLY A 70 -1.37 28.70 -10.96
C GLY A 70 -1.77 27.84 -9.76
N THR A 71 -1.43 28.32 -8.57
CA THR A 71 -1.69 27.66 -7.28
C THR A 71 -2.21 28.68 -6.27
N PHE A 72 -2.81 28.21 -5.18
CA PHE A 72 -3.04 29.06 -4.03
C PHE A 72 -1.70 29.54 -3.46
N ALA A 73 -1.67 30.78 -2.98
CA ALA A 73 -0.46 31.43 -2.49
C ALA A 73 0.18 30.63 -1.34
N GLY A 74 1.43 30.22 -1.54
CA GLY A 74 2.20 29.45 -0.54
C GLY A 74 1.87 27.96 -0.48
N LEU A 75 0.99 27.46 -1.34
CA LEU A 75 0.56 26.07 -1.37
C LEU A 75 0.92 25.44 -2.73
N PRO A 76 2.17 25.01 -2.95
CA PRO A 76 2.51 24.19 -4.12
C PRO A 76 1.76 22.84 -4.10
N GLU A 77 1.88 22.08 -5.18
CA GLU A 77 1.42 20.69 -5.23
C GLU A 77 1.90 19.89 -4.01
N ASN A 78 1.01 19.09 -3.41
CA ASN A 78 1.22 18.29 -2.21
C ASN A 78 1.49 19.09 -0.92
N ALA A 79 1.25 20.40 -0.92
CA ALA A 79 1.34 21.18 0.32
C ALA A 79 0.27 20.76 1.34
N THR A 80 0.60 20.89 2.62
CA THR A 80 -0.35 20.63 3.70
C THR A 80 -1.17 21.88 4.03
N VAL A 81 -2.49 21.75 3.99
CA VAL A 81 -3.47 22.75 4.47
C VAL A 81 -4.01 22.27 5.83
N SER A 82 -4.31 23.21 6.74
CA SER A 82 -4.72 22.86 8.12
C SER A 82 -6.06 23.48 8.48
N LEU A 83 -6.87 22.73 9.23
CA LEU A 83 -8.10 23.19 9.88
C LEU A 83 -8.04 22.77 11.36
N GLY A 84 -7.53 23.64 12.22
CA GLY A 84 -7.21 23.28 13.60
C GLY A 84 -6.18 22.15 13.66
N VAL A 85 -6.57 20.99 14.17
CA VAL A 85 -5.72 19.78 14.24
C VAL A 85 -5.79 18.92 12.97
N LEU A 86 -6.80 19.14 12.13
CA LEU A 86 -6.99 18.41 10.87
C LEU A 86 -5.97 18.88 9.84
N ARG A 87 -5.50 17.94 9.03
CA ARG A 87 -4.51 18.16 7.98
C ARG A 87 -5.04 17.63 6.66
N PHE A 88 -4.70 18.33 5.58
CA PHE A 88 -5.09 17.96 4.24
C PHE A 88 -3.92 18.12 3.28
N HIS A 89 -3.70 17.19 2.36
CA HIS A 89 -2.85 17.42 1.19
C HIS A 89 -3.67 18.04 0.06
N ILE A 90 -3.11 19.03 -0.62
CA ILE A 90 -3.71 19.65 -1.80
C ILE A 90 -3.08 19.12 -3.09
N THR A 91 -3.93 18.72 -4.04
CA THR A 91 -3.54 18.43 -5.43
C THR A 91 -4.27 19.38 -6.38
N TYR A 92 -3.56 19.90 -7.37
CA TYR A 92 -4.11 20.69 -8.47
C TYR A 92 -4.40 19.86 -9.71
N LYS A 93 -4.31 18.53 -9.58
CA LYS A 93 -4.49 17.53 -10.63
C LYS A 93 -5.56 16.50 -10.26
N GLY A 94 -6.50 16.87 -9.39
CA GLY A 94 -7.53 15.94 -8.93
C GLY A 94 -8.67 15.78 -9.92
N GLY A 95 -9.54 14.81 -9.63
CA GLY A 95 -10.67 14.44 -10.47
C GLY A 95 -10.28 13.62 -11.71
N PRO A 96 -11.27 13.11 -12.45
CA PRO A 96 -11.02 12.19 -13.57
C PRO A 96 -10.20 12.83 -14.69
N ASP A 97 -10.42 14.12 -14.99
CA ASP A 97 -9.69 14.83 -16.06
C ASP A 97 -8.38 15.47 -15.58
N GLY A 98 -8.00 15.26 -14.31
CA GLY A 98 -6.80 15.87 -13.72
C GLY A 98 -6.80 17.40 -13.69
N ASN A 99 -7.98 18.01 -13.70
CA ASN A 99 -8.17 19.46 -13.83
C ASN A 99 -8.69 20.12 -12.55
N ASN A 100 -9.04 19.35 -11.52
CA ASN A 100 -9.66 19.85 -10.30
C ASN A 100 -8.63 20.13 -9.21
N VAL A 101 -9.01 20.99 -8.25
CA VAL A 101 -8.27 21.14 -7.00
C VAL A 101 -8.97 20.37 -5.91
N VAL A 102 -8.27 19.39 -5.34
CA VAL A 102 -8.80 18.46 -4.35
C VAL A 102 -7.97 18.55 -3.08
N LEU A 103 -8.65 18.58 -1.94
CA LEU A 103 -8.05 18.38 -0.63
C LEU A 103 -8.30 16.94 -0.21
N THR A 104 -7.27 16.22 0.19
CA THR A 104 -7.40 14.88 0.79
C THR A 104 -7.10 14.98 2.28
N ALA A 105 -8.02 14.55 3.14
CA ALA A 105 -7.78 14.48 4.58
C ALA A 105 -6.70 13.43 4.89
N ILE A 106 -5.72 13.79 5.72
CA ILE A 106 -4.56 12.93 6.01
C ILE A 106 -4.30 12.78 7.51
N ASN A 107 -3.61 11.70 7.88
CA ASN A 107 -2.99 11.58 9.18
C ASN A 107 -1.88 12.63 9.36
N ASN A 108 -1.76 13.13 10.58
CA ASN A 108 -0.59 13.89 10.97
C ASN A 108 0.57 12.92 11.23
N VAL A 109 1.49 12.81 10.27
CA VAL A 109 2.71 12.00 10.40
C VAL A 109 3.84 12.90 10.91
N PRO A 110 4.36 12.68 12.13
CA PRO A 110 5.46 13.47 12.66
C PRO A 110 6.74 13.25 11.88
N THR A 111 7.56 14.30 11.73
CA THR A 111 8.92 14.15 11.19
C THR A 111 9.72 13.18 12.07
N PRO A 112 10.32 12.13 11.49
CA PRO A 112 11.07 11.14 12.26
C PRO A 112 12.26 11.73 13.01
N SER A 113 12.44 11.27 14.25
CA SER A 113 13.60 11.60 15.09
C SER A 113 14.61 10.44 15.21
N GLY A 114 14.31 9.27 14.64
CA GLY A 114 15.18 8.10 14.67
C GLY A 114 16.47 8.28 13.85
N PRO A 115 17.37 7.29 13.90
CA PRO A 115 18.64 7.33 13.16
C PRO A 115 18.40 7.40 11.65
N ILE A 116 19.36 8.01 10.94
CA ILE A 116 19.41 7.95 9.48
C ILE A 116 19.78 6.53 9.09
N VAL A 117 18.96 5.92 8.22
CA VAL A 117 19.18 4.57 7.68
C VAL A 117 19.75 4.64 6.27
N THR A 118 19.27 5.59 5.48
CA THR A 118 19.68 5.78 4.09
C THR A 118 19.53 7.23 3.66
N ALA A 119 20.01 7.58 2.47
CA ALA A 119 19.65 8.84 1.83
C ALA A 119 18.16 8.83 1.44
N PRO A 120 17.49 10.00 1.37
CA PRO A 120 16.12 10.07 0.88
C PRO A 120 15.91 9.32 -0.43
N PHE A 121 14.73 8.71 -0.58
CA PHE A 121 14.37 7.89 -1.73
C PHE A 121 12.95 8.20 -2.19
N SER A 122 12.58 7.71 -3.37
CA SER A 122 11.25 7.88 -3.94
C SER A 122 10.53 6.56 -3.96
N LEU A 123 9.28 6.58 -3.53
CA LEU A 123 8.29 5.53 -3.74
C LEU A 123 7.19 6.06 -4.65
N ALA A 124 7.51 6.94 -5.60
CA ALA A 124 6.52 7.42 -6.56
C ALA A 124 5.97 6.24 -7.39
N PRO A 125 4.71 6.32 -7.87
CA PRO A 125 4.13 5.27 -8.69
C PRO A 125 5.03 4.78 -9.83
N GLY A 126 4.96 3.48 -10.12
CA GLY A 126 5.92 2.78 -10.97
C GLY A 126 7.27 2.45 -10.33
N SER A 127 7.43 2.62 -9.01
CA SER A 127 8.65 2.20 -8.31
C SER A 127 8.49 0.80 -7.74
N VAL A 128 9.35 -0.14 -8.11
CA VAL A 128 9.34 -1.52 -7.59
C VAL A 128 10.21 -1.61 -6.33
N VAL A 129 9.67 -2.17 -5.25
CA VAL A 129 10.39 -2.45 -4.01
C VAL A 129 10.61 -3.96 -3.87
N THR A 130 11.86 -4.36 -3.72
CA THR A 130 12.23 -5.78 -3.60
C THR A 130 13.22 -6.04 -2.48
N SER A 131 13.14 -7.20 -1.82
CA SER A 131 14.27 -7.73 -1.06
C SER A 131 15.07 -8.67 -1.94
N ILE A 132 16.36 -8.39 -2.04
CA ILE A 132 17.32 -9.11 -2.90
C ILE A 132 18.28 -10.00 -2.08
N GLY A 133 17.88 -10.40 -0.87
CA GLY A 133 18.72 -11.15 0.05
C GLY A 133 19.86 -10.32 0.66
N GLY A 134 20.71 -10.94 1.49
CA GLY A 134 21.85 -10.26 2.10
C GLY A 134 21.48 -9.13 3.06
N GLY A 135 20.24 -9.06 3.54
CA GLY A 135 19.72 -7.94 4.32
C GLY A 135 19.54 -6.65 3.53
N VAL A 136 19.46 -6.73 2.20
CA VAL A 136 19.34 -5.58 1.30
C VAL A 136 17.93 -5.47 0.74
N VAL A 137 17.44 -4.24 0.69
CA VAL A 137 16.24 -3.83 -0.04
C VAL A 137 16.67 -3.00 -1.24
N GLU A 138 16.14 -3.30 -2.41
CA GLU A 138 16.34 -2.54 -3.62
C GLU A 138 15.05 -1.84 -4.04
N ILE A 139 15.16 -0.55 -4.33
CA ILE A 139 14.10 0.26 -4.91
C ILE A 139 14.53 0.60 -6.34
N THR A 140 13.73 0.19 -7.30
CA THR A 140 13.93 0.51 -8.71
C THR A 140 12.79 1.40 -9.17
N THR A 141 13.10 2.65 -9.51
CA THR A 141 12.09 3.56 -10.07
C THR A 141 11.83 3.22 -11.54
N GLN A 142 10.69 3.65 -12.08
CA GLN A 142 10.34 3.48 -13.49
C GLN A 142 11.42 3.98 -14.48
N ASN A 143 12.21 4.99 -14.08
CA ASN A 143 13.31 5.52 -14.90
C ASN A 143 14.58 4.64 -14.84
N GLY A 144 14.51 3.45 -14.24
CA GLY A 144 15.62 2.53 -14.03
C GLY A 144 16.62 2.99 -12.95
N ARG A 145 16.28 4.00 -12.14
CA ARG A 145 17.14 4.41 -11.04
C ARG A 145 17.02 3.41 -9.91
N VAL A 146 18.14 2.80 -9.57
CA VAL A 146 18.26 1.82 -8.50
C VAL A 146 18.82 2.49 -7.24
N GLN A 147 18.22 2.19 -6.09
CA GLN A 147 18.76 2.52 -4.77
C GLN A 147 18.69 1.30 -3.87
N GLN A 148 19.83 0.93 -3.29
CA GLN A 148 19.93 -0.16 -2.32
C GLN A 148 19.98 0.40 -0.90
N ILE A 149 19.28 -0.27 0.01
CA ILE A 149 19.12 0.11 1.41
C ILE A 149 19.46 -1.11 2.25
N VAL A 150 20.22 -0.90 3.33
CA VAL A 150 20.52 -1.93 4.34
C VAL A 150 19.85 -1.53 5.65
N PRO A 151 18.60 -1.94 5.90
CA PRO A 151 17.81 -1.45 7.04
C PRO A 151 18.37 -1.88 8.39
N PHE A 152 18.89 -3.11 8.44
CA PHE A 152 19.42 -3.72 9.66
C PHE A 152 20.92 -3.97 9.48
N ALA A 153 21.75 -3.09 10.02
CA ALA A 153 23.20 -3.19 9.91
C ALA A 153 23.71 -4.56 10.40
N GLY A 154 24.47 -5.25 9.56
CA GLY A 154 25.05 -6.57 9.85
C GLY A 154 24.08 -7.76 9.69
N PHE A 155 22.80 -7.52 9.45
CA PHE A 155 21.86 -8.57 9.08
C PHE A 155 22.05 -8.96 7.62
N THR A 156 22.08 -10.25 7.32
CA THR A 156 22.32 -10.77 5.96
C THR A 156 21.20 -11.69 5.46
N GLY A 157 20.12 -11.83 6.22
CA GLY A 157 18.99 -12.69 5.87
C GLY A 157 18.00 -12.04 4.90
N LEU A 158 16.90 -12.76 4.66
CA LEU A 158 15.75 -12.30 3.90
C LEU A 158 14.92 -11.27 4.69
N LEU A 159 14.41 -10.26 3.97
CA LEU A 159 13.56 -9.20 4.49
C LEU A 159 12.19 -9.22 3.82
N SER A 160 11.12 -9.13 4.59
CA SER A 160 9.79 -8.82 4.07
C SER A 160 9.67 -7.30 3.96
N VAL A 161 9.22 -6.82 2.81
CA VAL A 161 9.18 -5.38 2.48
C VAL A 161 7.79 -5.00 2.02
N ASN A 162 7.42 -3.73 2.22
CA ASN A 162 6.18 -3.14 1.71
C ASN A 162 6.33 -1.62 1.64
N ALA A 163 5.79 -0.98 0.60
CA ALA A 163 5.62 0.47 0.64
C ALA A 163 4.47 0.77 1.60
N ILE A 164 4.61 1.81 2.43
CA ILE A 164 3.61 2.17 3.42
C ILE A 164 3.15 3.60 3.23
N ASP A 165 1.83 3.78 3.21
CA ASP A 165 1.16 5.08 3.25
C ASP A 165 0.66 5.33 4.67
N ARG A 166 1.43 6.13 5.43
CA ARG A 166 1.08 6.49 6.81
C ARG A 166 0.10 7.65 6.86
N THR A 167 0.12 8.50 5.85
CA THR A 167 -0.69 9.71 5.73
C THR A 167 -2.11 9.38 5.25
N GLY A 168 -2.28 8.32 4.46
CA GLY A 168 -3.55 7.72 4.06
C GLY A 168 -4.20 8.35 2.82
N GLU A 169 -3.46 9.10 2.01
CA GLU A 169 -3.93 9.72 0.76
C GLU A 169 -3.81 8.85 -0.49
N GLY A 170 -3.31 7.62 -0.36
CA GLY A 170 -3.07 6.69 -1.47
C GLY A 170 -1.63 6.71 -2.00
N ILE A 171 -0.73 7.52 -1.40
CA ILE A 171 0.67 7.64 -1.83
C ILE A 171 1.58 7.20 -0.69
N ALA A 172 2.44 6.21 -0.94
CA ALA A 172 3.38 5.76 0.07
C ALA A 172 4.41 6.85 0.45
N ASP A 173 4.54 7.10 1.74
CA ASP A 173 5.46 8.08 2.33
C ASP A 173 6.63 7.41 3.07
N GLY A 174 6.63 6.08 3.15
CA GLY A 174 7.70 5.31 3.77
C GLY A 174 7.84 3.87 3.26
N LEU A 175 8.94 3.24 3.67
CA LEU A 175 9.25 1.85 3.42
C LEU A 175 9.13 1.06 4.72
N LEU A 176 8.23 0.08 4.74
CA LEU A 176 8.09 -0.90 5.82
C LEU A 176 9.00 -2.10 5.52
N VAL A 177 9.86 -2.44 6.49
CA VAL A 177 10.78 -3.58 6.38
C VAL A 177 10.71 -4.43 7.63
N ALA A 178 10.73 -5.75 7.45
CA ALA A 178 10.74 -6.71 8.54
C ALA A 178 11.71 -7.86 8.30
N VAL A 179 12.22 -8.40 9.41
CA VAL A 179 13.11 -9.56 9.39
C VAL A 179 12.31 -10.84 9.12
N ALA A 180 12.44 -11.39 7.92
CA ALA A 180 11.66 -12.57 7.50
C ALA A 180 12.36 -13.91 7.73
N SER A 181 13.64 -13.87 8.12
CA SER A 181 14.47 -15.08 8.21
C SER A 181 14.17 -15.90 9.46
N PRO A 182 13.96 -17.23 9.32
CA PRO A 182 14.06 -18.14 10.44
C PRO A 182 15.43 -18.02 11.12
N GLY A 183 15.46 -18.11 12.44
CA GLY A 183 16.65 -17.91 13.27
C GLY A 183 16.88 -16.44 13.71
N ALA A 184 16.07 -15.49 13.26
CA ALA A 184 16.21 -14.08 13.61
C ALA A 184 14.97 -13.53 14.32
N ALA A 185 15.21 -12.54 15.20
CA ALA A 185 14.17 -11.88 15.97
C ALA A 185 13.21 -11.10 15.06
N PRO A 186 11.92 -10.97 15.44
CA PRO A 186 10.86 -10.48 14.56
C PRO A 186 10.80 -8.95 14.57
N HIS A 187 11.86 -8.31 14.06
CA HIS A 187 12.05 -6.86 14.07
C HIS A 187 11.39 -6.21 12.85
N ILE A 188 10.61 -5.15 13.07
CA ILE A 188 10.05 -4.23 12.08
C ILE A 188 10.77 -2.88 12.15
N MET A 189 11.04 -2.29 10.99
CA MET A 189 11.47 -0.91 10.82
C MET A 189 10.60 -0.23 9.77
N VAL A 190 10.20 1.01 10.02
CA VAL A 190 9.60 1.90 9.02
C VAL A 190 10.58 3.02 8.73
N ILE A 191 10.96 3.18 7.47
CA ILE A 191 11.90 4.21 7.01
C ILE A 191 11.11 5.27 6.25
N ASP A 192 11.18 6.51 6.69
CA ASP A 192 10.56 7.64 6.02
C ASP A 192 11.28 7.98 4.71
N ALA A 193 10.54 8.09 3.60
CA ALA A 193 11.13 8.26 2.28
C ALA A 193 11.78 9.64 2.10
N ALA A 194 11.18 10.68 2.66
CA ALA A 194 11.63 12.07 2.52
C ALA A 194 12.94 12.35 3.28
N THR A 195 13.14 11.71 4.42
CA THR A 195 14.30 11.94 5.30
C THR A 195 15.31 10.79 5.32
N GLY A 196 14.91 9.58 4.91
CA GLY A 196 15.70 8.36 5.03
C GLY A 196 15.93 7.89 6.47
N ARG A 197 15.19 8.45 7.44
CA ARG A 197 15.30 8.11 8.87
C ARG A 197 14.31 7.02 9.27
N ALA A 198 14.69 6.24 10.27
CA ALA A 198 13.76 5.32 10.91
C ALA A 198 12.66 6.11 11.64
N ALA A 199 11.42 5.97 11.17
CA ALA A 199 10.22 6.49 11.81
C ALA A 199 9.75 5.57 12.95
N LEU A 200 9.80 4.25 12.74
CA LEU A 200 9.47 3.23 13.73
C LEU A 200 10.54 2.14 13.71
N SER A 201 10.79 1.51 14.86
CA SER A 201 11.70 0.37 15.02
C SER A 201 11.32 -0.42 16.27
N PHE A 202 10.75 -1.62 16.12
CA PHE A 202 10.22 -2.42 17.22
C PHE A 202 10.09 -3.91 16.89
N TYR A 203 9.97 -4.77 17.90
CA TYR A 203 9.69 -6.20 17.71
C TYR A 203 8.18 -6.46 17.66
N ALA A 204 7.70 -7.13 16.61
CA ALA A 204 6.27 -7.42 16.41
C ALA A 204 5.74 -8.58 17.29
N PHE A 205 6.66 -9.42 17.74
CA PHE A 205 6.41 -10.54 18.65
C PHE A 205 7.53 -10.59 19.70
N ASP A 206 7.50 -11.58 20.59
CA ASP A 206 8.57 -11.83 21.55
C ASP A 206 9.94 -11.88 20.85
N PRO A 207 10.96 -11.11 21.27
CA PRO A 207 12.29 -11.15 20.64
C PRO A 207 12.97 -12.52 20.67
N GLY A 208 12.59 -13.40 21.60
CA GLY A 208 13.02 -14.79 21.67
C GLY A 208 12.32 -15.71 20.67
N PHE A 209 11.25 -15.26 20.02
CA PHE A 209 10.65 -15.97 18.89
C PHE A 209 11.50 -15.75 17.63
N LEU A 210 12.19 -16.80 17.19
CA LEU A 210 13.12 -16.75 16.07
C LEU A 210 12.52 -17.27 14.76
N GLY A 211 11.20 -17.16 14.55
CA GLY A 211 10.57 -17.63 13.30
C GLY A 211 10.62 -16.62 12.15
N GLY A 212 11.08 -15.39 12.40
CA GLY A 212 10.92 -14.26 11.50
C GLY A 212 9.44 -13.84 11.36
N LEU A 213 9.16 -12.91 10.44
CA LEU A 213 7.79 -12.50 10.14
C LEU A 213 7.60 -12.08 8.67
N SER A 214 6.33 -12.04 8.25
CA SER A 214 5.86 -11.35 7.05
C SER A 214 5.15 -10.07 7.45
N VAL A 215 5.27 -9.00 6.66
CA VAL A 215 4.56 -7.74 6.90
C VAL A 215 3.80 -7.26 5.68
N SER A 216 2.76 -6.48 5.95
CA SER A 216 2.05 -5.65 4.98
C SER A 216 1.48 -4.42 5.71
N SER A 217 0.98 -3.46 4.96
CA SER A 217 0.33 -2.26 5.49
C SER A 217 -0.87 -1.87 4.64
N GLY A 218 -1.73 -1.05 5.20
CA GLY A 218 -2.89 -0.51 4.50
C GLY A 218 -3.68 0.43 5.41
N LEU A 219 -4.70 1.06 4.85
CA LEU A 219 -5.67 1.86 5.59
C LEU A 219 -6.87 1.00 5.96
N SER A 220 -7.35 1.07 7.21
CA SER A 220 -8.57 0.37 7.62
C SER A 220 -9.35 1.18 8.65
N ALA A 221 -10.67 1.10 8.56
CA ALA A 221 -11.55 1.61 9.60
C ALA A 221 -11.32 0.79 10.87
N ILE A 222 -10.68 1.38 11.88
CA ILE A 222 -10.54 0.77 13.20
C ILE A 222 -11.46 1.55 14.14
N GLY A 223 -12.58 0.93 14.51
CA GLY A 223 -13.66 1.64 15.21
C GLY A 223 -14.33 2.66 14.28
N ALA A 224 -14.26 3.95 14.62
CA ALA A 224 -14.92 5.03 13.88
C ALA A 224 -13.95 5.88 13.02
N THR A 225 -12.68 5.47 12.92
CA THR A 225 -11.63 6.23 12.24
C THR A 225 -10.81 5.36 11.29
N ASN A 226 -10.62 5.82 10.08
CA ASN A 226 -9.62 5.27 9.16
C ASN A 226 -8.21 5.44 9.77
N THR A 227 -7.53 4.32 9.93
CA THR A 227 -6.24 4.22 10.60
C THR A 227 -5.26 3.52 9.66
N ALA A 228 -4.11 4.14 9.40
CA ALA A 228 -3.02 3.47 8.70
C ALA A 228 -2.43 2.43 9.65
N VAL A 229 -2.32 1.17 9.21
CA VAL A 229 -1.89 0.06 10.05
C VAL A 229 -0.79 -0.76 9.40
N ILE A 230 -0.02 -1.43 10.25
CA ILE A 230 0.94 -2.47 9.90
C ILE A 230 0.36 -3.80 10.38
N VAL A 231 0.32 -4.79 9.50
CA VAL A 231 0.01 -6.18 9.85
C VAL A 231 1.28 -7.02 9.80
N ALA A 232 1.48 -7.81 10.84
CA ALA A 232 2.65 -8.66 11.01
C ALA A 232 2.19 -10.11 11.21
N GLY A 233 2.55 -10.99 10.29
CA GLY A 233 2.28 -12.43 10.36
C GLY A 233 3.46 -13.20 10.93
N ALA A 234 3.23 -14.01 11.97
CA ALA A 234 4.28 -14.82 12.58
C ALA A 234 4.83 -15.87 11.60
N GLY A 235 6.16 -16.00 11.54
CA GLY A 235 6.82 -17.09 10.83
C GLY A 235 6.63 -18.46 11.49
N ALA A 236 7.34 -19.47 10.98
CA ALA A 236 7.21 -20.84 11.46
C ALA A 236 7.72 -20.99 12.90
N GLY A 237 7.18 -21.96 13.64
CA GLY A 237 7.60 -22.29 15.01
C GLY A 237 6.81 -21.60 16.13
N ALA A 238 5.82 -20.77 15.78
CA ALA A 238 4.82 -20.24 16.71
C ALA A 238 3.41 -20.47 16.16
N GLN A 239 2.42 -20.19 17.00
CA GLN A 239 1.01 -20.13 16.59
C GLN A 239 0.84 -19.15 15.41
N PRO A 240 -0.21 -19.30 14.58
CA PRO A 240 -0.37 -18.53 13.34
C PRO A 240 -0.97 -17.16 13.62
N SER A 241 -0.29 -16.39 14.46
CA SER A 241 -0.76 -15.10 14.93
C SER A 241 -0.47 -14.00 13.93
N VAL A 242 -1.44 -13.10 13.77
CA VAL A 242 -1.32 -11.85 13.05
C VAL A 242 -1.49 -10.70 14.05
N SER A 243 -0.44 -9.88 14.20
CA SER A 243 -0.45 -8.69 15.06
C SER A 243 -0.69 -7.44 14.22
N VAL A 244 -1.45 -6.50 14.75
CA VAL A 244 -1.83 -5.25 14.09
C VAL A 244 -1.30 -4.08 14.90
N PHE A 245 -0.62 -3.16 14.24
CA PHE A 245 -0.04 -1.96 14.85
C PHE A 245 -0.49 -0.71 14.10
N ASN A 246 -0.58 0.41 14.80
CA ASN A 246 -0.77 1.71 14.16
C ASN A 246 0.52 2.10 13.42
N ALA A 247 0.41 2.40 12.13
CA ALA A 247 1.55 2.66 11.24
C ALA A 247 2.29 3.97 11.54
N VAL A 248 1.63 4.92 12.21
CA VAL A 248 2.22 6.23 12.56
C VAL A 248 2.96 6.15 13.90
N THR A 249 2.38 5.47 14.88
CA THR A 249 2.87 5.48 16.28
C THR A 249 3.59 4.20 16.70
N GLY A 250 3.44 3.10 15.93
CA GLY A 250 3.95 1.78 16.30
C GLY A 250 3.18 1.12 17.44
N ARG A 251 2.09 1.72 17.93
CA ARG A 251 1.31 1.18 19.04
C ARG A 251 0.55 -0.06 18.60
N PHE A 252 0.60 -1.12 19.42
CA PHE A 252 -0.22 -2.31 19.26
C PHE A 252 -1.72 -2.00 19.29
N ILE A 253 -2.47 -2.56 18.34
CA ILE A 253 -3.93 -2.42 18.21
C ILE A 253 -4.63 -3.73 18.58
N ASN A 254 -4.28 -4.82 17.91
CA ASN A 254 -4.97 -6.10 18.05
C ASN A 254 -4.07 -7.28 17.63
N GLN A 255 -4.43 -8.49 18.03
CA GLN A 255 -3.82 -9.74 17.59
C GLN A 255 -4.89 -10.83 17.45
N PHE A 256 -4.78 -11.67 16.43
CA PHE A 256 -5.67 -12.80 16.21
C PHE A 256 -4.93 -13.99 15.59
N TYR A 257 -5.55 -15.16 15.61
CA TYR A 257 -5.03 -16.36 14.92
C TYR A 257 -5.73 -16.53 13.57
N ALA A 258 -4.96 -16.61 12.49
CA ALA A 258 -5.52 -16.76 11.15
C ALA A 258 -5.96 -18.21 10.83
N PHE A 259 -5.33 -19.17 11.49
CA PHE A 259 -5.61 -20.60 11.36
C PHE A 259 -5.78 -21.21 12.74
N ALA A 260 -6.12 -22.51 12.78
CA ALA A 260 -6.25 -23.22 14.04
C ALA A 260 -4.92 -23.15 14.84
N PRO A 261 -4.94 -22.94 16.18
CA PRO A 261 -3.74 -22.64 16.95
C PRO A 261 -2.63 -23.71 16.91
N GLN A 262 -2.96 -24.95 16.56
CA GLN A 262 -1.98 -26.03 16.33
C GLN A 262 -1.15 -25.87 15.04
N TYR A 263 -1.55 -24.97 14.14
CA TYR A 263 -0.83 -24.70 12.91
C TYR A 263 0.41 -23.84 13.17
N ASN A 264 1.60 -24.45 13.13
CA ASN A 264 2.87 -23.78 13.42
C ASN A 264 3.76 -23.57 12.18
N GLY A 265 3.18 -23.68 10.98
CA GLY A 265 3.91 -23.55 9.71
C GLY A 265 4.30 -22.12 9.34
N GLY A 266 3.75 -21.13 10.06
CA GLY A 266 3.94 -19.71 9.78
C GLY A 266 3.01 -19.19 8.69
N VAL A 267 2.86 -17.87 8.62
CA VAL A 267 1.92 -17.21 7.73
C VAL A 267 2.57 -16.08 6.92
N ASN A 268 2.03 -15.83 5.74
CA ASN A 268 2.26 -14.64 4.92
C ASN A 268 1.04 -13.73 5.02
N VAL A 269 1.25 -12.42 5.05
CA VAL A 269 0.15 -11.44 5.17
C VAL A 269 0.18 -10.41 4.05
N ALA A 270 -1.00 -9.99 3.62
CA ALA A 270 -1.25 -8.85 2.75
C ALA A 270 -2.47 -8.09 3.27
N MET A 271 -2.55 -6.78 3.03
CA MET A 271 -3.65 -5.95 3.52
C MET A 271 -4.06 -4.87 2.53
N SER A 272 -5.34 -4.83 2.17
CA SER A 272 -5.84 -3.83 1.23
C SER A 272 -6.12 -2.48 1.90
N ASN A 273 -6.26 -1.47 1.05
CA ASN A 273 -6.97 -0.25 1.41
C ASN A 273 -8.50 -0.49 1.40
N PRO A 274 -9.31 0.43 1.96
CA PRO A 274 -10.75 0.31 1.94
C PRO A 274 -11.27 0.29 0.51
N ASP A 275 -12.15 -0.66 0.22
CA ASP A 275 -12.89 -0.73 -1.04
C ASP A 275 -13.97 0.37 -1.12
N ALA A 276 -14.74 0.39 -2.21
CA ALA A 276 -15.84 1.34 -2.41
C ALA A 276 -16.95 1.26 -1.35
N THR A 277 -17.01 0.17 -0.59
CA THR A 277 -17.91 0.00 0.56
C THR A 277 -17.30 0.48 1.88
N GLY A 278 -16.02 0.86 1.87
CA GLY A 278 -15.23 1.25 3.03
C GLY A 278 -14.62 0.05 3.77
N GLN A 279 -14.68 -1.16 3.22
CA GLN A 279 -14.13 -2.36 3.83
C GLN A 279 -12.69 -2.61 3.36
N SER A 280 -11.77 -2.77 4.31
CA SER A 280 -10.43 -3.29 4.06
C SER A 280 -10.36 -4.74 4.49
N ILE A 281 -9.52 -5.54 3.82
CA ILE A 281 -9.31 -6.93 4.18
C ILE A 281 -7.84 -7.23 4.42
N VAL A 282 -7.58 -8.07 5.43
CA VAL A 282 -6.28 -8.70 5.66
C VAL A 282 -6.36 -10.12 5.14
N VAL A 283 -5.51 -10.44 4.17
CA VAL A 283 -5.38 -11.76 3.58
C VAL A 283 -4.19 -12.46 4.20
N VAL A 284 -4.39 -13.70 4.62
CA VAL A 284 -3.39 -14.52 5.27
C VAL A 284 -3.23 -15.84 4.51
N GLY A 285 -2.02 -16.10 4.03
CA GLY A 285 -1.63 -17.37 3.40
C GLY A 285 -0.86 -18.25 4.36
N ALA A 286 -1.20 -19.54 4.45
CA ALA A 286 -0.40 -20.54 5.14
C ALA A 286 0.88 -20.83 4.34
N LYS A 287 2.03 -21.03 5.01
CA LYS A 287 3.32 -21.30 4.34
C LYS A 287 3.54 -22.76 3.91
N THR A 288 2.77 -23.70 4.47
CA THR A 288 2.97 -25.15 4.26
C THR A 288 1.85 -25.82 3.48
N VAL A 289 0.74 -25.12 3.25
CA VAL A 289 -0.39 -25.54 2.44
C VAL A 289 -0.96 -24.29 1.78
N ALA A 290 -1.48 -24.39 0.56
CA ALA A 290 -2.08 -23.27 -0.15
C ALA A 290 -3.45 -22.84 0.43
N HIS A 291 -3.61 -22.81 1.76
CA HIS A 291 -4.82 -22.32 2.44
C HIS A 291 -4.71 -20.80 2.63
N VAL A 292 -5.70 -20.09 2.12
CA VAL A 292 -5.85 -18.64 2.23
C VAL A 292 -7.09 -18.33 3.04
N VAL A 293 -6.97 -17.35 3.95
CA VAL A 293 -8.08 -16.84 4.76
C VAL A 293 -8.04 -15.31 4.74
N ALA A 294 -9.18 -14.68 4.52
CA ALA A 294 -9.32 -13.23 4.55
C ALA A 294 -10.17 -12.78 5.75
N PHE A 295 -9.81 -11.64 6.36
CA PHE A 295 -10.48 -11.08 7.54
C PHE A 295 -10.74 -9.59 7.37
N ASP A 296 -11.87 -9.12 7.88
CA ASP A 296 -12.06 -7.72 8.27
C ASP A 296 -11.45 -7.52 9.66
N LEU A 297 -10.64 -6.47 9.86
CA LEU A 297 -9.98 -6.20 11.14
C LEU A 297 -10.96 -5.90 12.28
N ASN A 298 -12.18 -5.49 11.98
CA ASN A 298 -13.25 -5.32 12.96
C ASN A 298 -13.97 -6.64 13.30
N GLN A 299 -13.77 -7.70 12.49
CA GLN A 299 -14.48 -8.97 12.61
C GLN A 299 -13.55 -10.19 12.47
N THR A 300 -12.40 -10.18 13.15
CA THR A 300 -11.38 -11.25 13.04
C THR A 300 -11.83 -12.64 13.49
N ASN A 301 -12.97 -12.75 14.20
CA ASN A 301 -13.56 -14.03 14.61
C ASN A 301 -14.38 -14.72 13.52
N ARG A 302 -14.63 -14.04 12.39
CA ARG A 302 -15.41 -14.58 11.26
C ARG A 302 -14.69 -14.22 9.96
N PRO A 303 -14.01 -15.18 9.31
CA PRO A 303 -13.32 -14.87 8.07
C PRO A 303 -14.31 -14.45 6.97
N VAL A 304 -13.90 -13.48 6.16
CA VAL A 304 -14.59 -13.00 4.96
C VAL A 304 -14.55 -14.08 3.87
N ALA A 305 -13.42 -14.78 3.76
CA ALA A 305 -13.20 -15.91 2.84
C ALA A 305 -12.24 -16.93 3.47
N SER A 306 -12.36 -18.20 3.09
CA SER A 306 -11.45 -19.28 3.49
C SER A 306 -11.47 -20.38 2.44
N PHE A 307 -10.34 -20.63 1.77
CA PHE A 307 -10.28 -21.54 0.62
C PHE A 307 -8.87 -22.08 0.36
N LEU A 308 -8.78 -23.20 -0.36
CA LEU A 308 -7.51 -23.74 -0.86
C LEU A 308 -7.25 -23.23 -2.28
N ALA A 309 -6.19 -22.44 -2.47
CA ALA A 309 -5.94 -21.73 -3.74
C ALA A 309 -5.48 -22.63 -4.89
N PHE A 310 -4.75 -23.71 -4.61
CA PHE A 310 -4.22 -24.62 -5.65
C PHE A 310 -4.46 -26.10 -5.32
N GLY A 311 -5.44 -26.37 -4.44
CA GLY A 311 -5.69 -27.69 -3.87
C GLY A 311 -4.75 -28.06 -2.71
N ALA A 312 -5.02 -29.21 -2.09
CA ALA A 312 -4.42 -29.58 -0.80
C ALA A 312 -2.94 -29.99 -0.86
N ASN A 313 -2.42 -30.32 -2.05
CA ASN A 313 -1.06 -30.84 -2.24
C ASN A 313 -0.01 -29.77 -2.57
N ILE A 314 -0.43 -28.52 -2.76
CA ILE A 314 0.47 -27.41 -3.05
C ILE A 314 0.91 -26.77 -1.74
N ILE A 315 2.23 -26.59 -1.62
CA ILE A 315 2.86 -26.04 -0.43
C ILE A 315 2.82 -24.53 -0.55
N GLY A 316 2.23 -23.89 0.45
CA GLY A 316 2.34 -22.45 0.65
C GLY A 316 1.44 -21.60 -0.26
N ALA A 317 1.00 -20.49 0.30
CA ALA A 317 0.35 -19.39 -0.40
C ALA A 317 1.10 -18.09 -0.09
N ASN A 318 1.66 -17.47 -1.12
CA ASN A 318 2.12 -16.08 -1.06
C ASN A 318 0.96 -15.20 -1.52
N VAL A 319 0.65 -14.14 -0.79
CA VAL A 319 -0.60 -13.38 -0.98
C VAL A 319 -0.31 -11.90 -1.21
N SER A 320 -1.14 -11.27 -2.04
CA SER A 320 -1.24 -9.82 -2.23
C SER A 320 -2.71 -9.46 -2.47
N VAL A 321 -3.10 -8.21 -2.24
CA VAL A 321 -4.52 -7.84 -2.28
C VAL A 321 -4.74 -6.37 -2.63
N GLY A 322 -5.58 -6.11 -3.63
CA GLY A 322 -5.89 -4.78 -4.14
C GLY A 322 -6.91 -4.87 -5.26
N ASP A 323 -7.48 -3.73 -5.64
CA ASP A 323 -8.43 -3.60 -6.74
C ASP A 323 -7.66 -3.63 -8.08
N LEU A 324 -7.82 -4.72 -8.84
CA LEU A 324 -7.10 -4.95 -10.10
C LEU A 324 -7.82 -4.37 -11.32
N ASP A 325 -9.15 -4.31 -11.28
CA ASP A 325 -9.98 -3.95 -12.43
C ASP A 325 -10.71 -2.60 -12.25
N SER A 326 -10.40 -1.88 -11.16
CA SER A 326 -11.02 -0.61 -10.78
C SER A 326 -12.53 -0.67 -10.66
N ASP A 327 -13.09 -1.83 -10.30
CA ASP A 327 -14.50 -1.99 -10.00
C ASP A 327 -14.88 -1.47 -8.59
N GLY A 328 -13.88 -1.04 -7.83
CA GLY A 328 -14.01 -0.54 -6.47
C GLY A 328 -14.03 -1.66 -5.44
N THR A 329 -13.69 -2.90 -5.78
CA THR A 329 -13.59 -4.03 -4.86
C THR A 329 -12.21 -4.66 -4.90
N ASN A 330 -11.77 -5.21 -3.76
CA ASN A 330 -10.43 -5.79 -3.67
C ASN A 330 -10.41 -7.23 -4.22
N ASN A 331 -9.41 -7.55 -5.04
CA ASN A 331 -9.09 -8.90 -5.48
C ASN A 331 -7.93 -9.47 -4.64
N ILE A 332 -7.95 -10.78 -4.43
CA ILE A 332 -6.92 -11.55 -3.74
C ILE A 332 -6.06 -12.25 -4.78
N VAL A 333 -4.77 -11.90 -4.82
CA VAL A 333 -3.79 -12.57 -5.69
C VAL A 333 -2.96 -13.55 -4.87
N VAL A 334 -2.87 -14.78 -5.35
CA VAL A 334 -2.16 -15.87 -4.67
C VAL A 334 -1.10 -16.42 -5.61
N GLY A 335 0.15 -16.49 -5.14
CA GLY A 335 1.23 -17.22 -5.77
C GLY A 335 1.47 -18.57 -5.08
N ALA A 336 1.64 -19.63 -5.88
CA ALA A 336 1.94 -20.96 -5.36
C ALA A 336 3.34 -21.00 -4.73
N GLY A 337 3.49 -21.64 -3.56
CA GLY A 337 4.80 -21.86 -2.98
C GLY A 337 5.61 -22.96 -3.69
N ALA A 338 6.80 -23.23 -3.16
CA ALA A 338 7.78 -24.12 -3.80
C ALA A 338 7.29 -25.59 -3.90
N GLY A 339 7.75 -26.29 -4.93
CA GLY A 339 7.43 -27.70 -5.21
C GLY A 339 6.24 -27.91 -6.15
N GLY A 340 5.36 -26.91 -6.29
CA GLY A 340 4.24 -26.91 -7.25
C GLY A 340 4.58 -26.28 -8.60
N ALA A 341 3.64 -26.34 -9.54
CA ALA A 341 3.70 -25.49 -10.73
C ALA A 341 3.75 -24.00 -10.32
N PRO A 342 4.39 -23.11 -11.10
CA PRO A 342 4.54 -21.71 -10.75
C PRO A 342 3.26 -20.91 -11.07
N SER A 343 2.15 -21.35 -10.49
CA SER A 343 0.83 -20.78 -10.70
C SER A 343 0.64 -19.49 -9.90
N VAL A 344 -0.05 -18.55 -10.52
CA VAL A 344 -0.66 -17.38 -9.88
C VAL A 344 -2.15 -17.46 -10.14
N ALA A 345 -2.96 -17.23 -9.12
CA ALA A 345 -4.42 -17.22 -9.22
C ALA A 345 -5.00 -15.96 -8.58
N ILE A 346 -6.04 -15.43 -9.22
CA ILE A 346 -6.77 -14.24 -8.80
C ILE A 346 -8.15 -14.68 -8.32
N TYR A 347 -8.56 -14.14 -7.19
CA TYR A 347 -9.83 -14.42 -6.55
C TYR A 347 -10.54 -13.13 -6.18
N SER A 348 -11.87 -13.15 -6.16
CA SER A 348 -12.64 -12.09 -5.52
C SER A 348 -12.32 -12.00 -4.02
N SER A 349 -12.64 -10.86 -3.39
CA SER A 349 -12.61 -10.71 -1.91
C SER A 349 -13.38 -11.79 -1.15
N ARG A 350 -14.33 -12.48 -1.81
CA ARG A 350 -15.15 -13.58 -1.26
C ARG A 350 -14.58 -14.98 -1.55
N GLY A 351 -13.40 -15.07 -2.16
CA GLY A 351 -12.70 -16.33 -2.43
C GLY A 351 -13.26 -17.12 -3.61
N GLN A 352 -13.96 -16.47 -4.55
CA GLN A 352 -14.31 -17.09 -5.83
C GLN A 352 -13.14 -16.92 -6.80
N LYS A 353 -12.69 -18.00 -7.44
CA LYS A 353 -11.58 -17.92 -8.40
C LYS A 353 -12.04 -17.23 -9.68
N GLU A 354 -11.32 -16.19 -10.07
CA GLU A 354 -11.56 -15.41 -11.28
C GLU A 354 -10.62 -15.90 -12.38
N GLU A 355 -9.33 -16.05 -12.05
CA GLU A 355 -8.29 -16.37 -13.03
C GLU A 355 -7.15 -17.22 -12.46
N GLU A 356 -6.44 -17.94 -13.33
CA GLU A 356 -5.23 -18.69 -12.99
C GLU A 356 -4.30 -18.82 -14.21
N PHE A 357 -3.00 -18.55 -14.02
CA PHE A 357 -1.98 -18.60 -15.05
C PHE A 357 -0.62 -19.05 -14.50
N LEU A 358 0.33 -19.38 -15.38
CA LEU A 358 1.70 -19.73 -14.99
C LEU A 358 2.61 -18.51 -15.13
N ALA A 359 3.20 -18.04 -14.02
CA ALA A 359 4.10 -16.89 -14.02
C ALA A 359 5.49 -17.20 -14.62
N TYR A 360 5.90 -18.47 -14.56
CA TYR A 360 7.20 -18.93 -15.07
C TYR A 360 7.04 -20.20 -15.90
N ALA A 361 8.15 -20.64 -16.52
CA ALA A 361 8.17 -21.86 -17.33
C ALA A 361 7.54 -23.05 -16.57
N PRO A 362 6.72 -23.90 -17.22
CA PRO A 362 5.98 -24.98 -16.55
C PRO A 362 6.82 -25.99 -15.76
N GLY A 363 8.14 -26.04 -15.98
CA GLY A 363 9.08 -26.87 -15.22
C GLY A 363 9.69 -26.21 -13.98
N PHE A 364 9.49 -24.90 -13.78
CA PHE A 364 9.98 -24.19 -12.60
C PHE A 364 9.21 -24.62 -11.35
N ARG A 365 9.92 -24.90 -10.25
CA ARG A 365 9.35 -25.41 -8.99
C ARG A 365 9.74 -24.55 -7.79
N GLY A 366 10.24 -23.35 -8.04
CA GLY A 366 10.74 -22.46 -7.00
C GLY A 366 9.68 -21.81 -6.13
N GLY A 367 8.45 -21.75 -6.64
CA GLY A 367 7.36 -20.95 -6.08
C GLY A 367 7.35 -19.53 -6.63
N VAL A 368 6.26 -18.82 -6.38
CA VAL A 368 5.99 -17.48 -6.90
C VAL A 368 5.65 -16.56 -5.74
N ASN A 369 6.44 -15.51 -5.55
CA ASN A 369 6.05 -14.38 -4.72
C ASN A 369 5.24 -13.40 -5.57
N VAL A 370 4.22 -12.79 -4.99
CA VAL A 370 3.31 -11.87 -5.69
C VAL A 370 3.28 -10.52 -4.98
N GLY A 371 3.12 -9.45 -5.76
CA GLY A 371 2.84 -8.10 -5.28
C GLY A 371 2.02 -7.35 -6.34
N LEU A 372 1.35 -6.28 -5.94
CA LEU A 372 0.56 -5.44 -6.83
C LEU A 372 1.15 -4.05 -6.93
N THR A 373 1.17 -3.47 -8.13
CA THR A 373 1.63 -2.09 -8.37
C THR A 373 1.03 -1.52 -9.63
N ASP A 374 0.65 -0.25 -9.59
CA ASP A 374 0.42 0.55 -10.80
C ASP A 374 1.79 0.92 -11.39
N PHE A 375 2.30 0.06 -12.27
CA PHE A 375 3.64 0.17 -12.83
C PHE A 375 3.68 1.09 -14.06
N ASP A 376 2.68 1.00 -14.92
CA ASP A 376 2.61 1.79 -16.15
C ASP A 376 1.89 3.13 -16.00
N LYS A 377 1.23 3.38 -14.86
CA LYS A 377 0.47 4.60 -14.57
C LYS A 377 -0.68 4.74 -15.53
N ASP A 378 -1.50 3.72 -15.64
CA ASP A 378 -2.84 3.77 -16.23
C ASP A 378 -3.95 3.86 -15.16
N GLY A 379 -3.59 3.70 -13.87
CA GLY A 379 -4.50 3.75 -12.73
C GLY A 379 -5.10 2.39 -12.34
N LEU A 380 -4.75 1.32 -13.06
CA LEU A 380 -4.99 -0.07 -12.68
C LEU A 380 -3.79 -0.61 -11.90
N LEU A 381 -3.96 -1.78 -11.29
CA LEU A 381 -2.87 -2.45 -10.59
C LEU A 381 -2.39 -3.66 -11.40
N GLU A 382 -1.11 -3.70 -11.71
CA GLU A 382 -0.47 -4.83 -12.35
C GLU A 382 0.03 -5.85 -11.33
N VAL A 383 0.03 -7.12 -11.78
CA VAL A 383 0.54 -8.23 -10.98
C VAL A 383 2.03 -8.36 -11.19
N ALA A 384 2.81 -8.10 -10.14
CA ALA A 384 4.24 -8.34 -10.10
C ALA A 384 4.54 -9.73 -9.51
N THR A 385 5.39 -10.51 -10.18
CA THR A 385 5.79 -11.86 -9.75
C THR A 385 7.30 -11.96 -9.59
N GLY A 386 7.74 -12.54 -8.48
CA GLY A 386 9.14 -12.75 -8.15
C GLY A 386 9.46 -14.23 -8.00
N SER A 387 10.52 -14.70 -8.65
CA SER A 387 10.94 -16.09 -8.52
C SER A 387 11.41 -16.32 -7.09
N ALA A 388 10.86 -17.35 -6.44
CA ALA A 388 11.27 -17.73 -5.11
C ALA A 388 12.56 -18.60 -5.17
N GLY A 389 12.54 -19.84 -4.71
CA GLY A 389 13.75 -20.67 -4.61
C GLY A 389 14.20 -21.25 -5.96
N GLY A 390 15.50 -21.53 -6.15
CA GLY A 390 15.94 -22.42 -7.23
C GLY A 390 16.06 -21.82 -8.65
N ALA A 391 15.96 -20.51 -8.82
CA ALA A 391 16.34 -19.79 -10.05
C ALA A 391 17.04 -18.47 -9.70
N PRO A 392 17.75 -17.81 -10.65
CA PRO A 392 18.07 -16.40 -10.52
C PRO A 392 16.80 -15.58 -10.21
N GLY A 393 16.93 -14.50 -9.44
CA GLY A 393 15.82 -13.61 -9.11
C GLY A 393 15.27 -12.98 -10.39
N THR A 394 14.14 -13.50 -10.86
CA THR A 394 13.43 -13.03 -12.06
C THR A 394 12.18 -12.31 -11.60
N LEU A 395 12.00 -11.10 -12.09
CA LEU A 395 10.81 -10.27 -11.88
C LEU A 395 10.05 -10.16 -13.19
N PHE A 396 8.76 -10.44 -13.16
CA PHE A 396 7.82 -10.12 -14.25
C PHE A 396 6.69 -9.25 -13.72
N ILE A 397 6.24 -8.29 -14.52
CA ILE A 397 5.03 -7.50 -14.26
C ILE A 397 4.06 -7.77 -15.40
N PHE A 398 2.83 -8.12 -15.03
CA PHE A 398 1.73 -8.50 -15.90
C PHE A 398 0.64 -7.43 -15.84
N ASP A 399 0.33 -6.84 -16.99
CA ASP A 399 -0.79 -5.89 -17.17
C ASP A 399 -2.13 -6.63 -17.13
N ASN A 400 -2.20 -7.71 -17.92
CA ASN A 400 -3.22 -8.74 -17.83
C ASN A 400 -2.48 -10.09 -17.66
N PRO A 401 -3.09 -11.17 -17.12
CA PRO A 401 -2.39 -12.43 -16.80
C PRO A 401 -1.63 -13.12 -17.93
N THR A 402 -1.74 -12.63 -19.17
CA THR A 402 -0.98 -13.10 -20.32
C THR A 402 0.07 -12.12 -20.85
N ASP A 403 0.00 -10.83 -20.50
CA ASP A 403 0.76 -9.76 -21.14
C ASP A 403 1.83 -9.22 -20.18
N VAL A 404 3.06 -9.69 -20.37
CA VAL A 404 4.24 -9.21 -19.62
C VAL A 404 4.69 -7.86 -20.17
N ILE A 405 4.50 -6.80 -19.39
CA ILE A 405 4.90 -5.43 -19.76
C ILE A 405 6.28 -5.04 -19.23
N PHE A 406 6.80 -5.77 -18.25
CA PHE A 406 8.16 -5.56 -17.73
C PHE A 406 8.81 -6.88 -17.30
N SER A 407 10.11 -6.99 -17.57
CA SER A 407 10.93 -8.07 -17.03
C SER A 407 12.29 -7.57 -16.57
N ALA A 408 12.74 -8.05 -15.42
CA ALA A 408 14.09 -7.81 -14.93
C ALA A 408 14.73 -9.11 -14.46
N PHE A 409 16.01 -9.24 -14.76
CA PHE A 409 16.87 -10.31 -14.25
C PHE A 409 17.83 -9.70 -13.24
N GLN A 410 17.67 -10.04 -11.97
CA GLN A 410 18.61 -9.66 -10.93
C GLN A 410 19.74 -10.67 -10.91
N THR A 411 20.89 -10.30 -11.49
CA THR A 411 22.08 -11.15 -11.59
C THR A 411 22.91 -11.17 -10.29
N SER A 412 22.65 -10.24 -9.37
CA SER A 412 23.31 -10.20 -8.06
C SER A 412 22.52 -10.96 -7.00
N PHE A 413 22.94 -12.22 -6.80
CA PHE A 413 22.80 -13.03 -5.59
C PHE A 413 21.51 -12.87 -4.75
N ALA A 414 20.40 -13.45 -5.21
CA ALA A 414 19.47 -14.12 -4.30
C ALA A 414 18.69 -15.22 -5.01
N THR A 415 18.71 -16.40 -4.40
CA THR A 415 17.53 -17.25 -4.38
C THR A 415 16.49 -16.54 -3.51
N ASN A 416 15.24 -16.40 -3.97
CA ASN A 416 14.10 -15.76 -3.30
C ASN A 416 13.99 -14.22 -3.43
N LEU A 417 13.45 -13.74 -4.55
CA LEU A 417 13.03 -12.34 -4.72
C LEU A 417 11.69 -12.12 -4.01
N MET A 418 11.65 -11.31 -2.94
CA MET A 418 10.39 -10.89 -2.33
C MET A 418 9.98 -9.51 -2.87
N ILE A 419 8.75 -9.42 -3.38
CA ILE A 419 8.12 -8.19 -3.85
C ILE A 419 7.26 -7.64 -2.71
N GLY A 420 7.14 -6.32 -2.61
CA GLY A 420 6.19 -5.70 -1.69
C GLY A 420 4.79 -6.28 -1.85
N THR A 421 4.21 -6.82 -0.78
CA THR A 421 2.91 -7.53 -0.82
C THR A 421 1.70 -6.64 -1.07
N ASN A 422 1.91 -5.33 -1.31
CA ASN A 422 0.98 -4.29 -1.74
C ASN A 422 1.78 -3.01 -2.02
N LEU A 423 2.40 -2.94 -3.19
CA LEU A 423 3.00 -1.71 -3.70
C LEU A 423 1.89 -0.89 -4.38
N THR A 424 0.81 -0.65 -3.64
CA THR A 424 -0.30 0.20 -4.10
C THR A 424 0.19 1.63 -3.99
N LEU A 425 0.72 2.14 -5.09
CA LEU A 425 0.94 3.56 -5.28
C LEU A 425 -0.25 4.00 -6.10
N GLU A 426 -1.34 4.39 -5.43
CA GLU A 426 -2.51 4.92 -6.12
C GLU A 426 -2.05 6.18 -6.86
N VAL A 427 -1.81 6.08 -8.16
CA VAL A 427 -1.72 7.26 -9.01
C VAL A 427 -3.13 7.82 -9.02
N GLN A 428 -3.26 9.12 -8.77
CA GLN A 428 -4.47 9.80 -9.19
C GLN A 428 -4.68 9.50 -10.68
N GLN A 429 -5.78 8.81 -11.01
CA GLN A 429 -6.16 8.38 -12.35
C GLN A 429 -5.46 9.18 -13.46
N PRO A 430 -4.57 8.54 -14.22
CA PRO A 430 -3.79 9.22 -15.24
C PRO A 430 -4.59 9.46 -16.54
N ALA A 431 -4.52 10.72 -16.96
CA ALA A 431 -4.66 11.32 -18.30
C ALA A 431 -5.86 10.98 -19.22
#